data_AF-A0ABD4DQS9-F1
#
_entry.id   AF-A0ABD4DQS9-F1
#
_cell.length_a   1.000
_cell.length_b   1.000
_cell.length_c   1.000
_cell.angle_alpha   90.00
_cell.angle_beta   90.00
_cell.angle_gamma   90.00
#
_symmetry.space_group_name_H-M   'P 1'
#
loop_
_entity.id
_entity.type
_entity.pdbx_description
1 polymer ?
#
loop_
_entity_poly.entity_id
_entity_poly.type
_entity_poly.pdbx_seq_one_letter_code
_entity_poly.pdbx_strand_id
1 'polypeptide(L)'
;MSGNQIAQTKTNEVAQQSEDIRLKMQNFTQALNKEPASGVDSTPDGKAKTINISHIEMTLDEMFFGAWSTENFKWTVIQNEVVGSLDLVVLHPSSGMLLRRVGADIDMDTDMGMDKDKAVESREKRKARILAQLDRKERFQIKKPSKRRKTA
;
A
#
# COMPACT_ATOMS: atom_id res chain seq x y z
N MET A 1 -11.85 -12.65 -67.57
CA MET A 1 -10.81 -13.24 -66.68
C MET A 1 -10.22 -12.13 -65.81
N SER A 2 -10.88 -11.72 -64.73
CA SER A 2 -10.35 -10.71 -63.79
C SER A 2 -11.01 -10.88 -62.43
N GLY A 3 -10.49 -11.76 -61.59
CA GLY A 3 -11.08 -12.07 -60.28
C GLY A 3 -10.11 -12.54 -59.21
N ASN A 4 -8.81 -12.65 -59.50
CA ASN A 4 -7.86 -13.35 -58.61
C ASN A 4 -6.92 -12.43 -57.80
N GLN A 5 -6.96 -11.11 -58.00
CA GLN A 5 -6.03 -10.20 -57.32
C GLN A 5 -6.53 -9.73 -55.95
N ILE A 6 -7.84 -9.66 -55.71
CA ILE A 6 -8.40 -9.09 -54.47
C ILE A 6 -8.23 -10.03 -53.25
N ALA A 7 -8.21 -11.35 -53.47
CA ALA A 7 -8.08 -12.32 -52.39
C ALA A 7 -6.64 -12.43 -51.85
N GLN A 8 -5.64 -12.27 -52.71
CA GLN A 8 -4.23 -12.40 -52.32
C GLN A 8 -3.74 -11.22 -51.48
N THR A 9 -4.20 -9.99 -51.74
CA THR A 9 -3.80 -8.80 -50.97
C THR A 9 -4.27 -8.87 -49.53
N LYS A 10 -5.53 -9.24 -49.29
CA LYS A 10 -6.10 -9.38 -47.93
C LYS A 10 -5.41 -10.48 -47.12
N THR A 11 -4.98 -11.55 -47.76
CA THR A 11 -4.34 -12.67 -47.05
C THR A 11 -2.91 -12.31 -46.62
N ASN A 12 -2.19 -11.55 -47.44
CA ASN A 12 -0.84 -11.05 -47.12
C ASN A 12 -0.85 -9.98 -46.01
N GLU A 13 -1.84 -9.10 -45.98
CA GLU A 13 -1.99 -8.08 -44.93
C GLU A 13 -2.27 -8.71 -43.56
N VAL A 14 -3.12 -9.73 -43.51
CA VAL A 14 -3.44 -10.45 -42.26
C VAL A 14 -2.23 -11.23 -41.74
N ALA A 15 -1.45 -11.86 -42.63
CA ALA A 15 -0.22 -12.55 -42.25
C ALA A 15 0.83 -11.59 -41.67
N GLN A 16 1.03 -10.42 -42.29
CA GLN A 16 1.94 -9.40 -41.77
C GLN A 16 1.53 -8.88 -40.39
N GLN A 17 0.23 -8.58 -40.19
CA GLN A 17 -0.29 -8.15 -38.90
C GLN A 17 -0.05 -9.18 -37.78
N SER A 18 -0.15 -10.47 -38.10
CA SER A 18 0.04 -11.54 -37.12
C SER A 18 1.49 -11.68 -36.65
N GLU A 19 2.47 -11.54 -37.56
CA GLU A 19 3.89 -11.55 -37.21
C GLU A 19 4.28 -10.29 -36.44
N ASP A 20 3.71 -9.13 -36.77
CA ASP A 20 3.93 -7.88 -36.04
C ASP A 20 3.47 -7.99 -34.57
N ILE A 21 2.30 -8.61 -34.33
CA ILE A 21 1.80 -8.84 -32.97
C ILE A 21 2.73 -9.80 -32.22
N ARG A 22 3.16 -10.90 -32.85
CA ARG A 22 4.07 -11.87 -32.25
C ARG A 22 5.39 -11.22 -31.83
N LEU A 23 5.99 -10.41 -32.70
CA LEU A 23 7.24 -9.72 -32.41
C LEU A 23 7.07 -8.70 -31.26
N LYS A 24 5.94 -7.96 -31.25
CA LYS A 24 5.61 -7.05 -30.14
C LYS A 24 5.46 -7.78 -28.81
N MET A 25 4.77 -8.93 -28.80
CA MET A 25 4.61 -9.75 -27.60
C MET A 25 5.94 -10.29 -27.08
N GLN A 26 6.81 -10.73 -27.99
CA GLN A 26 8.15 -11.21 -27.63
C GLN A 26 9.01 -10.10 -27.03
N ASN A 27 9.04 -8.92 -27.67
CA ASN A 27 9.80 -7.77 -27.18
C ASN A 27 9.28 -7.29 -25.82
N PHE A 28 7.96 -7.27 -25.64
CA PHE A 28 7.33 -6.90 -24.37
C PHE A 28 7.70 -7.88 -23.25
N THR A 29 7.66 -9.19 -23.53
CA THR A 29 8.08 -10.21 -22.56
C THR A 29 9.56 -10.09 -22.21
N GLN A 30 10.41 -9.76 -23.18
CA GLN A 30 11.83 -9.51 -22.93
C GLN A 30 12.05 -8.26 -22.06
N ALA A 31 11.28 -7.21 -22.28
CA ALA A 31 11.33 -6.00 -21.46
C ALA A 31 10.90 -6.27 -20.01
N LEU A 32 9.81 -7.03 -19.81
CA LEU A 32 9.32 -7.41 -18.48
C LEU A 32 10.30 -8.27 -17.68
N ASN A 33 11.05 -9.15 -18.35
CA ASN A 33 12.00 -10.04 -17.69
C ASN A 33 13.37 -9.41 -17.44
N LYS A 34 13.56 -8.14 -17.81
CA LYS A 34 14.82 -7.44 -17.62
C LYS A 34 14.97 -7.03 -16.17
N GLU A 35 16.16 -7.26 -15.59
CA GLU A 35 16.47 -6.77 -14.25
C GLU A 35 16.39 -5.23 -14.24
N PRO A 36 15.76 -4.61 -13.22
CA PRO A 36 15.71 -3.16 -13.09
C PRO A 36 17.13 -2.58 -13.03
N ALA A 37 17.38 -1.55 -13.83
CA ALA A 37 18.71 -0.95 -13.96
C ALA A 37 19.09 -0.05 -12.77
N SER A 38 18.09 0.43 -12.02
CA SER A 38 18.26 1.32 -10.88
C SER A 38 17.16 1.07 -9.84
N GLY A 39 17.30 1.66 -8.65
CA GLY A 39 16.32 1.53 -7.57
C GLY A 39 16.37 0.21 -6.81
N VAL A 40 17.40 -0.62 -7.06
CA VAL A 40 17.66 -1.85 -6.32
C VAL A 40 18.68 -1.56 -5.22
N ASP A 41 18.21 -1.55 -3.98
CA ASP A 41 19.00 -1.34 -2.78
C ASP A 41 19.20 -2.67 -2.04
N SER A 42 20.20 -2.74 -1.16
CA SER A 42 20.30 -3.87 -0.23
C SER A 42 19.33 -3.66 0.93
N THR A 43 18.74 -4.74 1.44
CA THR A 43 18.01 -4.70 2.70
C THR A 43 18.91 -4.23 3.84
N PRO A 44 18.37 -3.66 4.93
CA PRO A 44 19.17 -3.21 6.07
C PRO A 44 20.04 -4.30 6.71
N ASP A 45 19.62 -5.56 6.61
CA ASP A 45 20.37 -6.74 7.08
C ASP A 45 21.41 -7.25 6.07
N GLY A 46 21.43 -6.69 4.85
CA GLY A 46 22.35 -7.02 3.76
C GLY A 46 22.14 -8.38 3.10
N LYS A 47 21.07 -9.11 3.45
CA LYS A 47 20.84 -10.48 2.97
C LYS A 47 20.00 -10.59 1.71
N ALA A 48 19.27 -9.53 1.38
CA ALA A 48 18.40 -9.48 0.20
C ALA A 48 18.55 -8.15 -0.54
N LYS A 49 18.00 -8.11 -1.74
CA LYS A 49 17.85 -6.89 -2.52
C LYS A 49 16.39 -6.46 -2.45
N THR A 50 16.15 -5.17 -2.27
CA THR A 50 14.82 -4.56 -2.23
C THR A 50 14.75 -3.48 -3.29
N ILE A 51 13.55 -3.31 -3.85
CA ILE A 51 13.24 -2.22 -4.74
C ILE A 51 12.14 -1.37 -4.10
N ASN A 52 12.31 -0.06 -4.13
CA ASN A 52 11.34 0.86 -3.54
C ASN A 52 10.04 0.84 -4.35
N ILE A 53 8.90 0.86 -3.65
CA ILE A 53 7.58 0.79 -4.28
C ILE A 53 7.35 1.89 -5.32
N SER A 54 7.87 3.10 -5.08
CA SER A 54 7.78 4.21 -6.03
C SER A 54 8.47 3.93 -7.36
N HIS A 55 9.57 3.17 -7.35
CA HIS A 55 10.23 2.75 -8.58
C HIS A 55 9.38 1.72 -9.34
N ILE A 56 8.72 0.81 -8.61
CA ILE A 56 7.79 -0.16 -9.19
C ILE A 56 6.61 0.56 -9.85
N GLU A 57 5.97 1.50 -9.15
CA GLU A 57 4.82 2.27 -9.66
C GLU A 57 5.19 3.03 -10.94
N MET A 58 6.33 3.73 -10.94
CA MET A 58 6.83 4.44 -12.12
C MET A 58 7.09 3.49 -13.30
N THR A 59 7.68 2.32 -13.05
CA THR A 59 7.94 1.31 -14.10
C THR A 59 6.62 0.74 -14.65
N LEU A 60 5.62 0.52 -13.78
CA LEU A 60 4.29 0.07 -14.21
C LEU A 60 3.59 1.13 -15.05
N ASP A 61 3.66 2.40 -14.67
CA ASP A 61 3.13 3.52 -15.45
C ASP A 61 3.77 3.59 -16.85
N GLU A 62 5.09 3.43 -16.95
CA GLU A 62 5.81 3.44 -18.22
C GLU A 62 5.47 2.22 -19.11
N MET A 63 5.46 1.01 -18.54
CA MET A 63 5.27 -0.22 -19.31
C MET A 63 3.81 -0.44 -19.74
N PHE A 64 2.86 0.04 -18.94
CA PHE A 64 1.44 -0.21 -19.14
C PHE A 64 0.64 1.08 -19.42
N PHE A 65 1.31 2.21 -19.59
CA PHE A 65 0.70 3.52 -19.85
C PHE A 65 -0.36 3.89 -18.79
N GLY A 66 -0.08 3.58 -17.53
CA GLY A 66 -1.00 3.79 -16.41
C GLY A 66 -2.21 2.84 -16.37
N ALA A 67 -2.28 1.83 -17.25
CA ALA A 67 -3.37 0.84 -17.29
C ALA A 67 -3.13 -0.32 -16.32
N TRP A 68 -2.89 0.01 -15.05
CA TRP A 68 -2.75 -0.94 -13.95
C TRP A 68 -3.55 -0.50 -12.73
N SER A 69 -3.91 -1.45 -11.88
CA SER A 69 -4.59 -1.21 -10.62
C SER A 69 -4.22 -2.27 -9.60
N THR A 70 -4.52 -2.00 -8.34
CA THR A 70 -4.40 -2.96 -7.25
C THR A 70 -5.79 -3.32 -6.74
N GLU A 71 -6.01 -4.59 -6.47
CA GLU A 71 -7.31 -5.12 -6.04
C GLU A 71 -7.14 -6.13 -4.89
N ASN A 72 -8.25 -6.45 -4.22
CA ASN A 72 -8.34 -7.54 -3.24
C ASN A 72 -7.27 -7.50 -2.14
N PHE A 73 -6.92 -6.31 -1.66
CA PHE A 73 -6.03 -6.20 -0.50
C PHE A 73 -6.65 -6.93 0.70
N LYS A 74 -5.93 -7.91 1.22
CA LYS A 74 -6.30 -8.70 2.38
C LYS A 74 -5.11 -8.75 3.33
N TRP A 75 -5.38 -8.72 4.62
CA TRP A 75 -4.36 -8.95 5.62
C TRP A 75 -4.89 -9.88 6.70
N THR A 76 -4.00 -10.64 7.31
CA THR A 76 -4.29 -11.54 8.42
C THR A 76 -3.12 -11.53 9.39
N VAL A 77 -3.39 -11.77 10.67
CA VAL A 77 -2.34 -11.97 11.68
C VAL A 77 -2.12 -13.45 11.87
N ILE A 78 -0.89 -13.92 11.65
CA ILE A 78 -0.48 -15.31 11.89
C ILE A 78 0.70 -15.25 12.85
N GLN A 79 0.57 -15.83 14.04
CA GLN A 79 1.68 -15.96 15.01
C GLN A 79 2.43 -14.63 15.32
N ASN A 80 1.69 -13.55 15.60
CA ASN A 80 2.21 -12.20 15.86
C ASN A 80 2.90 -11.52 14.67
N GLU A 81 2.67 -12.01 13.45
CA GLU A 81 3.10 -11.37 12.21
C GLU A 81 1.89 -10.89 11.43
N VAL A 82 1.99 -9.70 10.83
CA VAL A 82 0.98 -9.20 9.90
C VAL A 82 1.37 -9.66 8.51
N VAL A 83 0.53 -10.51 7.92
CA VAL A 83 0.70 -10.98 6.55
C VAL A 83 -0.29 -10.24 5.67
N GLY A 84 0.21 -9.49 4.70
CA GLY A 84 -0.57 -8.80 3.67
C GLY A 84 -0.54 -9.56 2.35
N SER A 85 -1.62 -9.46 1.59
CA SER A 85 -1.70 -9.94 0.20
C SER A 85 -2.45 -8.91 -0.65
N LEU A 86 -2.00 -8.76 -1.89
CA LEU A 86 -2.51 -7.79 -2.85
C LEU A 86 -2.51 -8.38 -4.25
N ASP A 87 -3.55 -8.12 -5.03
CA ASP A 87 -3.57 -8.44 -6.45
C ASP A 87 -3.12 -7.22 -7.26
N LEU A 88 -2.13 -7.41 -8.11
CA LEU A 88 -1.81 -6.49 -9.20
C LEU A 88 -2.60 -6.89 -10.43
N VAL A 89 -3.42 -5.98 -10.95
CA VAL A 89 -4.22 -6.15 -12.16
C VAL A 89 -3.72 -5.20 -13.23
N VAL A 90 -3.46 -5.72 -14.43
CA VAL A 90 -2.84 -4.95 -15.50
C VAL A 90 -3.46 -5.26 -16.85
N LEU A 91 -3.69 -4.23 -17.66
CA LEU A 91 -4.11 -4.40 -19.05
C LEU A 91 -2.88 -4.47 -19.96
N HIS A 92 -2.70 -5.59 -20.65
CA HIS A 92 -1.56 -5.78 -21.55
C HIS A 92 -1.70 -4.86 -22.79
N PRO A 93 -0.69 -4.02 -23.11
CA PRO A 93 -0.83 -2.96 -24.11
C PRO A 93 -0.99 -3.47 -25.55
N SER A 94 -0.34 -4.57 -25.92
CA SER A 94 -0.45 -5.13 -27.29
C SER A 94 -1.53 -6.18 -27.47
N SER A 95 -1.89 -6.97 -26.44
CA SER A 95 -2.90 -8.03 -26.56
C SER A 95 -4.29 -7.62 -26.05
N GLY A 96 -4.40 -6.56 -25.27
CA GLY A 96 -5.65 -6.14 -24.63
C GLY A 96 -6.15 -7.11 -23.54
N MET A 97 -5.33 -8.09 -23.14
CA MET A 97 -5.69 -9.04 -22.11
C MET A 97 -5.50 -8.45 -20.72
N LEU A 98 -6.44 -8.74 -19.81
CA LEU A 98 -6.28 -8.47 -18.39
C LEU A 98 -5.42 -9.56 -17.74
N LEU A 99 -4.36 -9.13 -17.07
CA LEU A 99 -3.44 -9.97 -16.32
C LEU A 99 -3.62 -9.71 -14.82
N ARG A 100 -3.62 -10.77 -14.01
CA ARG A 100 -3.68 -10.69 -12.55
C ARG A 100 -2.51 -11.45 -11.94
N ARG A 101 -1.79 -10.82 -11.02
CA ARG A 101 -0.69 -11.43 -10.27
C ARG A 101 -0.88 -11.14 -8.78
N VAL A 102 -0.70 -12.17 -7.95
CA VAL A 102 -0.86 -12.06 -6.50
C VAL A 102 0.52 -11.85 -5.88
N GLY A 103 0.65 -10.80 -5.07
CA GLY A 103 1.77 -10.58 -4.17
C GLY A 103 1.38 -10.89 -2.73
N ALA A 104 2.35 -11.34 -1.94
CA ALA A 104 2.21 -11.50 -0.50
C ALA A 104 3.45 -10.93 0.18
N ASP A 105 3.25 -10.27 1.30
CA ASP A 105 4.30 -9.68 2.11
C ASP A 105 4.06 -9.96 3.59
N ILE A 106 5.12 -10.01 4.38
CA ILE A 106 5.09 -10.30 5.81
C ILE A 106 5.81 -9.15 6.51
N ASP A 107 5.05 -8.38 7.28
CA ASP A 107 5.62 -7.34 8.14
C ASP A 107 5.78 -7.90 9.57
N MET A 108 7.04 -8.01 9.99
CA MET A 108 7.44 -8.45 11.33
C MET A 108 7.47 -7.24 12.28
N ASP A 109 6.35 -6.55 12.46
CA ASP A 109 6.23 -5.51 13.49
C ASP A 109 4.76 -5.35 13.95
N THR A 110 4.16 -6.44 14.44
CA THR A 110 3.07 -6.27 15.41
C THR A 110 3.65 -6.18 16.81
N ASP A 111 4.10 -4.98 17.18
CA ASP A 111 4.18 -4.60 18.59
C ASP A 111 2.75 -4.43 19.13
N MET A 112 2.01 -5.55 19.21
CA MET A 112 0.78 -5.67 20.02
C MET A 112 1.13 -5.85 21.51
N GLY A 113 2.33 -5.41 21.93
CA GLY A 113 2.81 -5.37 23.30
C GLY A 113 2.52 -4.05 24.02
N MET A 114 1.35 -3.42 23.82
CA MET A 114 0.88 -2.50 24.86
C MET A 114 0.45 -3.35 26.06
N ASP A 115 1.38 -3.56 27.00
CA ASP A 115 1.12 -4.13 28.32
C ASP A 115 -0.15 -3.48 28.89
N LYS A 116 -1.26 -4.23 28.93
CA LYS A 116 -2.55 -3.75 29.41
C LYS A 116 -2.43 -3.16 30.83
N ASP A 117 -1.47 -3.66 31.60
CA ASP A 117 -1.16 -3.23 32.96
C ASP A 117 -0.61 -1.80 33.02
N LYS A 118 0.26 -1.40 32.08
CA LYS A 118 0.79 -0.02 32.02
C LYS A 118 -0.29 0.98 31.60
N ALA A 119 -1.23 0.56 30.74
CA ALA A 119 -2.37 1.39 30.34
C ALA A 119 -3.33 1.66 31.50
N VAL A 120 -3.59 0.66 32.36
CA VAL A 120 -4.40 0.81 33.57
C VAL A 120 -3.72 1.76 34.57
N GLU A 121 -2.42 1.58 34.82
CA GLU A 121 -1.66 2.43 35.74
C GLU A 121 -1.69 3.91 35.32
N SER A 122 -1.59 4.18 34.01
CA SER A 122 -1.67 5.55 33.47
C SER A 122 -3.04 6.21 33.67
N ARG A 123 -4.13 5.42 33.56
CA ARG A 123 -5.51 5.90 33.76
C ARG A 123 -5.79 6.18 35.23
N GLU A 124 -5.31 5.34 36.13
CA GLU A 124 -5.44 5.55 37.58
C GLU A 124 -4.65 6.77 38.05
N LYS A 125 -3.40 6.95 37.59
CA LYS A 125 -2.61 8.16 37.88
C LYS A 125 -3.29 9.43 37.36
N ARG A 126 -3.93 9.38 36.17
CA ARG A 126 -4.73 10.52 35.66
C ARG A 126 -5.97 10.79 36.50
N LYS A 127 -6.72 9.76 36.91
CA LYS A 127 -7.89 9.90 37.79
C LYS A 127 -7.51 10.50 39.14
N ALA A 128 -6.45 10.00 39.77
CA ALA A 128 -5.96 10.52 41.06
C ALA A 128 -5.55 12.00 40.97
N ARG A 129 -4.89 12.41 39.88
CA ARG A 129 -4.49 13.81 39.66
C ARG A 129 -5.69 14.74 39.50
N ILE A 130 -6.73 14.30 38.80
CA ILE A 130 -7.97 15.09 38.62
C ILE A 130 -8.71 15.21 39.95
N LEU A 131 -8.84 14.12 40.71
CA LEU A 131 -9.46 14.15 42.04
C LEU A 131 -8.74 15.10 42.99
N ALA A 132 -7.41 15.06 43.03
CA ALA A 132 -6.61 15.96 43.85
C ALA A 132 -6.76 17.43 43.45
N GLN A 133 -6.93 17.72 42.15
CA GLN A 133 -7.21 19.07 41.68
C GLN A 133 -8.61 19.56 42.06
N LEU A 134 -9.60 18.66 42.11
CA LEU A 134 -10.98 18.99 42.51
C LEU A 134 -11.07 19.23 44.02
N ASP A 135 -10.49 18.37 44.87
CA ASP A 135 -10.46 18.56 46.34
C ASP A 135 -9.73 19.88 46.70
N ARG A 136 -8.65 20.22 45.98
CA ARG A 136 -7.95 21.50 46.17
C ARG A 136 -8.83 22.71 45.82
N LYS A 137 -9.71 22.60 44.81
CA LYS A 137 -10.64 23.68 44.43
C LYS A 137 -11.79 23.84 45.42
N GLU A 138 -12.32 22.75 45.97
CA GLU A 138 -13.39 22.79 46.98
C GLU A 138 -12.91 23.44 48.28
N ARG A 139 -11.69 23.13 48.73
CA ARG A 139 -11.09 23.77 49.93
C ARG A 139 -10.87 25.28 49.77
N PHE A 140 -10.71 25.78 48.55
CA PHE A 140 -10.57 27.22 48.28
C PHE A 140 -11.91 27.96 48.23
N GLN A 141 -13.04 27.29 47.98
CA GLN A 141 -14.36 27.92 47.99
C GLN A 141 -14.92 28.13 49.41
N ILE A 142 -14.55 27.27 50.37
CA ILE A 142 -15.00 27.41 51.78
C ILE A 142 -14.31 28.59 52.50
N LYS A 143 -13.19 29.09 51.98
CA LYS A 143 -12.38 30.18 52.57
C LYS A 143 -12.65 31.58 52.00
N LYS A 144 -13.80 31.85 51.36
CA LYS A 144 -14.18 33.25 51.06
C LYS A 144 -14.76 33.89 52.32
N PRO A 145 -14.12 34.90 52.94
CA PRO A 145 -14.69 35.57 54.09
C PRO A 145 -15.97 36.31 53.68
N SER A 146 -17.08 35.92 54.30
CA SER A 146 -18.35 36.63 54.28
C SER A 146 -18.14 38.08 54.72
N LYS A 147 -18.36 39.03 53.81
CA LYS A 147 -18.48 40.46 54.11
C LYS A 147 -19.59 40.64 55.16
N ARG A 148 -19.24 40.88 56.43
CA ARG A 148 -20.16 41.50 57.39
C ARG A 148 -20.08 43.00 57.24
N ARG A 149 -21.14 43.52 56.62
CA ARG A 149 -21.56 44.92 56.59
C ARG A 149 -22.28 45.24 57.92
N LYS A 150 -22.38 46.54 58.24
CA LYS A 150 -23.22 47.23 59.26
C LYS A 150 -22.52 47.52 60.60
N THR A 151 -22.69 48.67 61.26
CA THR A 151 -23.53 49.89 61.09
C THR A 151 -23.16 50.89 62.19
N ALA A 152 -23.55 52.16 61.95
CA ALA A 152 -23.76 53.27 62.89
C ALA A 152 -22.50 54.02 63.37
#